data_AF-A0ABD1UR62-F1
#
_entry.id   AF-A0ABD1UR62-F1
#
_cell.length_a   1.000
_cell.length_b   1.000
_cell.length_c   1.000
_cell.angle_alpha   90.00
_cell.angle_beta   90.00
_cell.angle_gamma   90.00
#
_symmetry.space_group_name_H-M   'P 1'
#
loop_
_entity.id
_entity.type
_entity.pdbx_description
1 polymer ?
#
loop_
_entity_poly.entity_id
_entity_poly.type
_entity_poly.pdbx_seq_one_letter_code
_entity_poly.pdbx_strand_id
1 'polypeptide(L)'
;MLESSPTSTSVPSVGSTRQVPLDDSTTEMPDANVMMSNPPQDVDQNPIDLSDEKHESVQPCGIVRDEETLQPTVYLNKLPEKFPEGSRVFVVDPMLATGGTVVAALELIKERGIDNKQIKVISAIAAPPALQKLSEKFPGLHVYAGIIDPTVNDKGLILPGLGDAGDRSFGT
;
A
#
# COMPACT_ATOMS: atom_id res chain seq x y z
N MET A 1 18.27 -51.61 -11.43
CA MET A 1 17.18 -50.66 -11.76
C MET A 1 16.70 -50.06 -10.46
N LEU A 2 16.81 -48.74 -10.35
CA LEU A 2 16.17 -47.94 -9.30
C LEU A 2 14.66 -47.93 -9.55
N GLU A 3 13.85 -47.92 -8.49
CA GLU A 3 12.74 -46.97 -8.30
C GLU A 3 12.42 -46.90 -6.80
N SER A 4 12.83 -45.81 -6.16
CA SER A 4 12.41 -45.41 -4.82
C SER A 4 11.35 -44.32 -4.97
N SER A 5 10.11 -44.62 -4.59
CA SER A 5 8.99 -43.68 -4.53
C SER A 5 9.23 -42.59 -3.46
N PRO A 6 9.01 -41.30 -3.74
CA PRO A 6 9.25 -40.23 -2.78
C PRO A 6 8.11 -40.13 -1.75
N THR A 7 8.50 -40.20 -0.47
CA THR A 7 7.65 -39.98 0.69
C THR A 7 7.24 -38.50 0.77
N SER A 8 5.93 -38.24 0.73
CA SER A 8 5.31 -36.95 1.02
C SER A 8 5.83 -36.39 2.35
N THR A 9 6.48 -35.23 2.31
CA THR A 9 6.91 -34.50 3.51
C THR A 9 6.07 -33.24 3.61
N SER A 10 5.05 -33.26 4.47
CA SER A 10 4.27 -32.08 4.83
C SER A 10 5.13 -31.13 5.67
N VAL A 11 5.36 -29.91 5.18
CA VAL A 11 5.99 -28.83 5.94
C VAL A 11 4.95 -28.24 6.90
N PRO A 12 5.17 -28.21 8.22
CA PRO A 12 4.23 -27.59 9.15
C PRO A 12 4.28 -26.06 9.00
N SER A 13 3.13 -25.43 8.71
CA SER A 13 2.98 -23.98 8.78
C SER A 13 2.87 -23.56 10.25
N VAL A 14 3.87 -22.83 10.74
CA VAL A 14 3.82 -22.21 12.06
C VAL A 14 3.01 -20.92 11.94
N GLY A 15 1.72 -20.99 12.27
CA GLY A 15 0.89 -19.80 12.47
C GLY A 15 1.37 -19.05 13.72
N SER A 16 2.01 -17.90 13.54
CA SER A 16 2.35 -17.00 14.63
C SER A 16 1.31 -15.89 14.70
N THR A 17 0.27 -16.06 15.52
CA THR A 17 -0.57 -14.93 15.94
C THR A 17 0.22 -14.11 16.97
N ARG A 18 0.73 -12.94 16.56
CA ARG A 18 1.20 -11.92 17.51
C ARG A 18 0.05 -10.96 17.76
N GLN A 19 -0.54 -11.02 18.95
CA GLN A 19 -1.40 -9.95 19.43
C GLN A 19 -0.50 -8.78 19.81
N VAL A 20 -0.52 -7.71 19.02
CA VAL A 20 0.13 -6.44 19.38
C VAL A 20 -0.72 -5.83 20.50
N PRO A 21 -0.15 -5.53 21.68
CA PRO A 21 -0.91 -4.84 22.71
C PRO A 21 -1.30 -3.46 22.15
N LEU A 22 -2.60 -3.18 22.11
CA LEU A 22 -3.10 -1.82 21.92
C LEU A 22 -2.85 -1.10 23.25
N ASP A 23 -1.79 -0.30 23.30
CA ASP A 23 -1.62 0.67 24.36
C ASP A 23 -2.60 1.83 24.14
N ASP A 24 -3.33 2.21 25.18
CA ASP A 24 -4.18 3.41 25.22
C ASP A 24 -3.34 4.71 25.22
N SER A 25 -2.25 4.76 24.45
CA SER A 25 -1.46 5.98 24.30
C SER A 25 -2.11 6.87 23.25
N THR A 26 -2.75 7.94 23.72
CA THR A 26 -3.22 9.04 22.86
C THR A 26 -2.01 9.68 22.19
N THR A 27 -1.65 9.20 21.00
CA THR A 27 -0.62 9.82 20.17
C THR A 27 -1.31 10.92 19.36
N GLU A 28 -1.05 12.18 19.70
CA GLU A 28 -1.39 13.28 18.79
C GLU A 28 -0.62 13.07 17.47
N MET A 29 -1.36 12.91 16.37
CA MET A 29 -0.82 12.67 15.04
C MET A 29 -0.79 14.00 14.27
N PRO A 30 0.37 14.67 14.10
CA PRO A 30 0.45 15.85 13.23
C PRO A 30 0.22 15.46 11.76
N ASP A 31 -0.47 16.34 11.06
CA ASP A 31 -1.53 15.98 10.11
C ASP A 31 -1.10 15.97 8.63
N ALA A 32 -1.34 14.85 7.93
CA ALA A 32 -1.62 14.75 6.48
C ALA A 32 -1.93 13.28 6.07
N ASN A 33 -3.12 13.04 5.51
CA ASN A 33 -3.49 11.73 4.98
C ASN A 33 -3.45 11.76 3.45
N VAL A 34 -2.68 10.85 2.84
CA VAL A 34 -2.66 10.65 1.39
C VAL A 34 -3.35 9.34 1.10
N MET A 35 -4.58 9.43 0.59
CA MET A 35 -5.31 8.25 0.15
C MET A 35 -4.90 7.93 -1.29
N MET A 36 -4.37 6.72 -1.46
CA MET A 36 -4.11 6.15 -2.78
C MET A 36 -5.07 5.02 -3.04
N SER A 37 -6.26 5.39 -3.49
CA SER A 37 -7.09 4.41 -4.17
C SER A 37 -6.71 4.38 -5.65
N ASN A 38 -6.89 3.24 -6.29
CA ASN A 38 -7.17 3.16 -7.72
C ASN A 38 -8.70 3.24 -7.84
N PRO A 39 -9.35 4.42 -7.66
CA PRO A 39 -10.78 4.51 -7.83
C PRO A 39 -11.13 4.20 -9.29
N PRO A 40 -12.32 3.63 -9.54
CA PRO A 40 -12.88 3.53 -10.90
C PRO A 40 -12.71 4.87 -11.63
N GLN A 41 -12.41 4.84 -12.92
CA GLN A 41 -12.19 6.07 -13.70
C GLN A 41 -13.39 7.01 -13.69
N ASP A 42 -14.57 6.50 -13.31
CA ASP A 42 -15.84 7.21 -13.23
C ASP A 42 -16.18 7.77 -11.83
N VAL A 43 -15.30 7.65 -10.83
CA VAL A 43 -15.53 8.27 -9.51
C VAL A 43 -15.40 9.79 -9.63
N ASP A 44 -16.44 10.50 -9.18
CA ASP A 44 -16.50 11.97 -9.15
C ASP A 44 -15.20 12.53 -8.54
N GLN A 45 -14.47 13.34 -9.31
CA GLN A 45 -13.16 13.90 -8.96
C GLN A 45 -13.23 14.96 -7.85
N ASN A 46 -14.41 15.16 -7.27
CA ASN A 46 -14.58 15.98 -6.09
C ASN A 46 -13.82 15.36 -4.91
N PRO A 47 -13.03 16.16 -4.16
CA PRO A 47 -12.44 15.69 -2.92
C PRO A 47 -13.54 15.09 -2.04
N ILE A 48 -13.31 13.90 -1.49
CA ILE A 48 -14.11 13.44 -0.36
C ILE A 48 -13.73 14.37 0.79
N ASP A 49 -14.56 15.39 0.98
CA ASP A 49 -14.37 16.35 2.05
C ASP A 49 -14.73 15.69 3.38
N LEU A 50 -13.72 15.10 4.02
CA LEU A 50 -13.83 14.58 5.37
C LEU A 50 -13.60 15.67 6.44
N SER A 51 -13.64 16.97 6.06
CA SER A 51 -13.30 18.09 6.95
C SER A 51 -14.38 18.48 7.97
N ASP A 52 -15.16 17.52 8.45
CA ASP A 52 -15.95 17.73 9.66
C ASP A 52 -15.01 17.70 10.88
N GLU A 53 -14.52 18.89 11.21
CA GLU A 53 -13.75 19.29 12.39
C GLU A 53 -12.29 18.82 12.49
N LYS A 54 -11.39 19.79 12.21
CA LYS A 54 -9.99 19.89 12.64
C LYS A 54 -8.97 18.91 12.02
N HIS A 55 -8.12 19.53 11.21
CA HIS A 55 -6.72 19.21 10.91
C HIS A 55 -6.39 18.06 9.95
N GLU A 56 -7.29 17.14 9.63
CA GLU A 56 -6.97 16.02 8.73
C GLU A 56 -7.36 16.33 7.26
N SER A 57 -6.37 16.56 6.38
CA SER A 57 -6.64 16.69 4.94
C SER A 57 -6.39 15.35 4.23
N VAL A 58 -7.38 14.88 3.47
CA VAL A 58 -7.24 13.73 2.57
C VAL A 58 -6.92 14.23 1.17
N GLN A 59 -5.73 13.91 0.69
CA GLN A 59 -5.29 14.30 -0.65
C GLN A 59 -5.31 13.09 -1.59
N PRO A 60 -6.26 13.01 -2.53
CA PRO A 60 -6.33 11.88 -3.44
C PRO A 60 -5.17 11.93 -4.45
N CYS A 61 -4.50 10.79 -4.60
CA CYS A 61 -3.53 10.54 -5.66
C CYS A 61 -3.94 9.27 -6.40
N GLY A 62 -4.44 9.45 -7.63
CA GLY A 62 -4.84 8.37 -8.51
C GLY A 62 -3.67 7.96 -9.40
N ILE A 63 -3.24 6.72 -9.25
CA ILE A 63 -2.19 6.10 -10.04
C ILE A 63 -2.73 4.81 -10.62
N VAL A 64 -2.78 4.73 -11.94
CA VAL A 64 -3.21 3.54 -12.66
C VAL A 64 -1.99 2.78 -13.15
N ARG A 65 -2.07 1.46 -13.11
CA ARG A 65 -1.05 0.59 -13.67
C ARG A 65 -1.48 0.19 -15.07
N ASP A 66 -0.61 0.42 -16.05
CA ASP A 66 -0.79 -0.15 -17.39
C ASP A 66 -0.67 -1.69 -17.31
N GLU A 67 -1.67 -2.42 -17.80
CA GLU A 67 -1.75 -3.88 -17.62
C GLU A 67 -0.72 -4.65 -18.46
N GLU A 68 -0.24 -4.07 -19.56
CA GLU A 68 0.73 -4.70 -20.47
C GLU A 68 2.17 -4.45 -20.02
N THR A 69 2.48 -3.22 -19.63
CA THR A 69 3.84 -2.76 -19.29
C THR A 69 4.11 -2.76 -17.79
N LEU A 70 3.06 -2.86 -16.96
CA LEU A 70 3.09 -2.75 -15.49
C LEU A 70 3.64 -1.41 -14.97
N GLN A 71 3.75 -0.40 -15.83
CA GLN A 71 4.24 0.93 -15.45
C GLN A 71 3.13 1.77 -14.81
N PRO A 72 3.42 2.49 -13.71
CA PRO A 72 2.46 3.39 -13.07
C PRO A 72 2.34 4.70 -13.85
N THR A 73 1.11 5.15 -14.09
CA THR A 73 0.79 6.48 -14.62
C THR A 73 -0.09 7.24 -13.64
N VAL A 74 0.32 8.47 -13.31
CA VAL A 74 -0.45 9.35 -12.43
C VAL A 74 -1.55 10.03 -13.25
N TYR A 75 -2.82 9.80 -12.91
CA TYR A 75 -3.95 10.43 -13.59
C TYR A 75 -4.67 11.46 -12.70
N LEU A 76 -4.46 11.41 -11.39
CA LEU A 76 -4.97 12.40 -10.44
C LEU A 76 -3.88 12.71 -9.41
N ASN A 77 -3.54 13.98 -9.26
CA ASN A 77 -2.59 14.44 -8.25
C ASN A 77 -3.11 15.69 -7.56
N LYS A 78 -3.71 15.53 -6.38
CA LYS A 78 -4.14 16.63 -5.52
C LYS A 78 -3.18 16.88 -4.35
N LEU A 79 -1.99 16.29 -4.39
CA LEU A 79 -0.98 16.53 -3.36
C LEU A 79 -0.59 18.03 -3.38
N PRO A 80 -0.39 18.65 -2.20
CA PRO A 80 0.09 20.02 -2.15
C PRO A 80 1.46 20.13 -2.84
N GLU A 81 1.80 21.33 -3.33
CA GLU A 81 3.13 21.58 -3.90
C GLU A 81 4.25 21.36 -2.87
N LYS A 82 3.94 21.63 -1.60
CA LYS A 82 4.82 21.39 -0.46
C LYS A 82 4.00 21.00 0.76
N PHE A 83 4.47 20.01 1.49
CA PHE A 83 3.87 19.66 2.77
C PHE A 83 4.36 20.63 3.87
N PRO A 84 3.50 20.98 4.85
CA PRO A 84 3.93 21.71 6.05
C PRO A 84 5.10 21.03 6.76
N GLU A 85 5.96 21.81 7.41
CA GLU A 85 7.06 21.26 8.19
C GLU A 85 6.54 20.38 9.34
N GLY A 86 7.17 19.22 9.55
CA GLY A 86 6.73 18.26 10.57
C GLY A 86 5.53 17.40 10.21
N SER A 87 4.98 17.51 8.98
CA SER A 87 3.87 16.66 8.51
C SER A 87 4.22 15.18 8.64
N ARG A 88 3.25 14.36 9.04
CA ARG A 88 3.31 12.90 8.89
C ARG A 88 2.37 12.52 7.76
N VAL A 89 2.82 11.62 6.89
CA VAL A 89 2.06 11.21 5.71
C VAL A 89 1.69 9.75 5.82
N PHE A 90 0.40 9.47 5.73
CA PHE A 90 -0.11 8.12 5.60
C PHE A 90 -0.39 7.83 4.13
N VAL A 91 0.20 6.77 3.60
CA VAL A 91 -0.07 6.26 2.24
C VAL A 91 -0.90 4.99 2.40
N VAL A 92 -2.17 5.05 2.01
CA VAL A 92 -3.10 3.93 2.16
C VAL A 92 -3.35 3.29 0.80
N ASP A 93 -2.97 2.03 0.63
CA ASP A 93 -3.18 1.21 -0.57
C ASP A 93 -3.70 -0.18 -0.15
N PRO A 94 -4.93 -0.58 -0.53
CA PRO A 94 -5.50 -1.87 -0.14
C PRO A 94 -4.61 -3.08 -0.46
N MET A 95 -3.81 -3.04 -1.54
CA MET A 95 -3.03 -4.19 -2.01
C MET A 95 -1.62 -3.83 -2.47
N LEU A 96 -0.62 -4.18 -1.66
CA LEU A 96 0.80 -4.06 -2.03
C LEU A 96 1.30 -5.30 -2.79
N ALA A 97 0.98 -5.39 -4.08
CA ALA A 97 1.34 -6.53 -4.94
C ALA A 97 2.79 -6.46 -5.46
N THR A 98 3.01 -5.82 -6.61
CA THR A 98 4.35 -5.63 -7.21
C THR A 98 5.08 -4.40 -6.66
N GLY A 99 4.37 -3.54 -5.94
CA GLY A 99 4.89 -2.31 -5.35
C GLY A 99 5.08 -1.14 -6.32
N GLY A 100 4.70 -1.26 -7.60
CA GLY A 100 4.90 -0.17 -8.58
C GLY A 100 4.16 1.12 -8.21
N THR A 101 2.88 1.00 -7.87
CA THR A 101 2.01 2.13 -7.51
C THR A 101 2.49 2.87 -6.27
N VAL A 102 2.69 2.15 -5.16
CA VAL A 102 3.21 2.74 -3.91
C VAL A 102 4.57 3.39 -4.09
N VAL A 103 5.45 2.83 -4.92
CA VAL A 103 6.76 3.41 -5.20
C VAL A 103 6.63 4.76 -5.90
N ALA A 104 5.81 4.84 -6.96
CA ALA A 104 5.60 6.09 -7.69
C ALA A 104 5.04 7.18 -6.77
N ALA A 105 4.13 6.81 -5.87
CA ALA A 105 3.57 7.74 -4.91
C ALA A 105 4.57 8.27 -3.88
N LEU A 106 5.39 7.37 -3.33
CA LEU A 106 6.43 7.74 -2.39
C LEU A 106 7.45 8.67 -3.03
N GLU A 107 7.77 8.49 -4.32
CA GLU A 107 8.61 9.42 -5.07
C GLU A 107 7.98 10.81 -5.14
N LEU A 108 6.70 10.91 -5.52
CA LEU A 108 5.97 12.18 -5.54
C LEU A 108 5.95 12.87 -4.17
N ILE A 109 5.77 12.11 -3.10
CA ILE A 109 5.75 12.63 -1.72
C ILE A 109 7.15 13.13 -1.32
N LYS A 110 8.20 12.39 -1.66
CA LYS A 110 9.59 12.78 -1.36
C LYS A 110 10.04 14.00 -2.14
N GLU A 111 9.64 14.14 -3.41
CA GLU A 111 9.89 15.34 -4.21
C GLU A 111 9.32 16.61 -3.55
N ARG A 112 8.29 16.47 -2.72
CA ARG A 112 7.64 17.56 -1.97
C ARG A 112 8.24 17.78 -0.58
N GLY A 113 9.37 17.15 -0.28
CA GLY A 113 10.18 17.41 0.91
C GLY A 113 9.87 16.55 2.14
N ILE A 114 9.15 15.45 1.98
CA ILE A 114 8.85 14.52 3.08
C ILE A 114 9.90 13.41 3.16
N ASP A 115 10.46 13.16 4.35
CA ASP A 115 11.41 12.07 4.59
C ASP A 115 10.70 10.71 4.81
N ASN A 116 11.39 9.60 4.50
CA ASN A 116 10.85 8.24 4.69
C ASN A 116 10.31 8.01 6.12
N LYS A 117 10.96 8.58 7.16
CA LYS A 117 10.56 8.42 8.56
C LYS A 117 9.23 9.08 8.90
N GLN A 118 8.82 10.05 8.10
CA GLN A 118 7.55 10.75 8.24
C GLN A 118 6.42 10.01 7.51
N ILE A 119 6.74 8.99 6.70
CA ILE A 119 5.77 8.26 5.90
C ILE A 119 5.45 6.92 6.56
N LYS A 120 4.16 6.57 6.61
CA LYS A 120 3.67 5.25 6.97
C LYS A 120 2.83 4.71 5.83
N VAL A 121 3.18 3.53 5.32
CA VAL A 121 2.36 2.82 4.33
C VAL A 121 1.42 1.87 5.03
N ILE A 122 0.14 1.89 4.71
CA ILE A 122 -0.89 1.04 5.30
C ILE A 122 -1.57 0.23 4.19
N SER A 123 -1.68 -1.08 4.40
CA SER A 123 -2.31 -1.99 3.46
C SER A 123 -3.07 -3.11 4.16
N ALA A 124 -4.13 -3.61 3.51
CA ALA A 124 -4.83 -4.80 3.99
C ALA A 124 -3.99 -6.04 3.71
N ILE A 125 -3.42 -6.15 2.51
CA ILE A 125 -2.64 -7.30 2.04
C ILE A 125 -1.39 -6.85 1.28
N ALA A 126 -0.27 -7.49 1.58
CA ALA A 126 1.00 -7.26 0.89
C ALA A 126 1.63 -8.57 0.40
N ALA A 127 2.54 -8.48 -0.57
CA ALA A 127 3.37 -9.58 -1.02
C ALA A 127 4.87 -9.24 -0.97
N PRO A 128 5.77 -10.24 -0.85
CA PRO A 128 7.22 -10.04 -0.78
C PRO A 128 7.82 -9.13 -1.87
N PRO A 129 7.39 -9.20 -3.15
CA PRO A 129 7.95 -8.32 -4.18
C PRO A 129 7.78 -6.82 -3.89
N ALA A 130 6.62 -6.40 -3.38
CA ALA A 130 6.40 -5.02 -2.97
C ALA A 130 7.26 -4.64 -1.76
N LEU A 131 7.29 -5.49 -0.73
CA LEU A 131 8.02 -5.21 0.52
C LEU A 131 9.53 -5.11 0.29
N GLN A 132 10.11 -5.99 -0.54
CA GLN A 132 11.52 -5.94 -0.91
C GLN A 132 11.85 -4.64 -1.63
N LYS A 133 11.06 -4.30 -2.66
CA LYS A 133 11.23 -3.06 -3.43
C LYS A 133 11.14 -1.82 -2.55
N LEU A 134 10.20 -1.78 -1.61
CA LEU A 134 10.06 -0.70 -0.64
C LEU A 134 11.26 -0.63 0.31
N SER A 135 11.71 -1.77 0.83
CA SER A 135 12.87 -1.82 1.75
C SER A 135 14.16 -1.36 1.08
N GLU A 136 14.36 -1.69 -0.20
CA GLU A 136 15.55 -1.29 -0.97
C GLU A 136 15.52 0.19 -1.32
N LYS A 137 14.38 0.69 -1.82
CA LYS A 137 14.27 2.06 -2.35
C LYS A 137 14.01 3.11 -1.26
N PHE A 138 13.35 2.73 -0.18
CA PHE A 138 12.94 3.62 0.91
C PHE A 138 13.40 3.08 2.28
N PRO A 139 14.71 3.08 2.56
CA PRO A 139 15.22 2.60 3.84
C PRO A 139 14.63 3.41 5.00
N GLY A 140 14.22 2.70 6.06
CA GLY A 140 13.59 3.29 7.25
C GLY A 140 12.09 3.60 7.10
N LEU A 141 11.47 3.28 5.97
CA LEU A 141 10.03 3.36 5.78
C LEU A 141 9.30 2.31 6.63
N HIS A 142 8.20 2.69 7.26
CA HIS A 142 7.33 1.76 7.98
C HIS A 142 6.15 1.33 7.11
N VAL A 143 5.98 0.01 6.95
CA VAL A 143 4.85 -0.60 6.24
C VAL A 143 4.03 -1.45 7.22
N TYR A 144 2.73 -1.17 7.29
CA TYR A 144 1.76 -1.91 8.08
C TYR A 144 0.87 -2.70 7.12
N ALA A 145 0.90 -4.02 7.22
CA ALA A 145 0.08 -4.92 6.40
C ALA A 145 -0.72 -5.86 7.32
N GLY A 146 -2.03 -6.01 7.06
CA GLY A 146 -2.89 -6.93 7.82
C GLY A 146 -2.52 -8.40 7.57
N ILE A 147 -2.16 -8.74 6.33
CA ILE A 147 -1.65 -10.05 5.94
C ILE A 147 -0.53 -9.92 4.91
N ILE A 148 0.41 -10.86 4.93
CA ILE A 148 1.45 -11.00 3.92
C ILE A 148 1.26 -12.35 3.24
N ASP A 149 0.89 -12.31 1.96
CA ASP A 149 0.70 -13.49 1.14
C ASP A 149 1.99 -13.85 0.38
N PRO A 150 2.20 -15.12 0.03
CA PRO A 150 3.51 -15.63 -0.34
C PRO A 150 4.08 -15.09 -1.65
N THR A 151 3.24 -14.76 -2.63
CA THR A 151 3.74 -14.41 -3.96
C THR A 151 2.76 -13.55 -4.77
N VAL A 152 3.25 -13.10 -5.91
CA VAL A 152 2.48 -12.47 -6.98
C VAL A 152 2.61 -13.35 -8.23
N ASN A 153 1.58 -13.43 -9.06
CA ASN A 153 1.64 -14.11 -10.36
C ASN A 153 2.13 -13.20 -11.49
N ASP A 154 2.24 -13.73 -12.71
CA ASP A 154 2.72 -12.98 -13.89
C ASP A 154 1.82 -11.80 -14.28
N LYS A 155 0.56 -11.79 -13.84
CA LYS A 155 -0.39 -10.68 -14.03
C LYS A 155 -0.30 -9.62 -12.92
N GLY A 156 0.62 -9.78 -11.98
CA GLY A 156 0.78 -8.84 -10.88
C GLY A 156 -0.31 -8.93 -9.82
N LEU A 157 -1.01 -10.07 -9.69
CA LEU A 157 -2.00 -10.35 -8.65
C LEU A 157 -1.38 -11.16 -7.50
N ILE A 158 -1.72 -10.82 -6.26
CA ILE A 158 -1.28 -11.52 -5.05
C ILE A 158 -1.93 -12.92 -5.00
N LEU A 159 -1.18 -13.94 -4.58
CA LEU A 159 -1.68 -15.32 -4.42
C LEU A 159 -1.48 -15.83 -2.98
N PRO A 160 -2.51 -16.46 -2.35
CA PRO A 160 -3.87 -16.67 -2.86
C PRO A 160 -4.65 -15.36 -3.08
N GLY A 161 -4.32 -14.30 -2.34
CA GLY A 161 -4.79 -12.95 -2.55
C GLY A 161 -6.28 -12.73 -2.33
N LEU A 162 -6.76 -11.59 -2.82
CA LEU A 162 -8.15 -11.17 -2.75
C LEU A 162 -8.82 -11.05 -4.13
N GLY A 163 -8.14 -11.48 -5.20
CA GLY A 163 -8.52 -11.14 -6.58
C GLY A 163 -8.27 -9.66 -6.86
N ASP A 164 -9.07 -9.05 -7.74
CA ASP A 164 -9.04 -7.60 -7.94
C ASP A 164 -9.85 -6.91 -6.83
N ALA A 165 -9.17 -6.23 -5.91
CA ALA A 165 -9.86 -5.53 -4.82
C ALA A 165 -10.59 -4.27 -5.28
N GLY A 166 -10.22 -3.66 -6.42
CA GLY A 166 -10.92 -2.54 -7.01
C GLY A 166 -12.30 -2.97 -7.48
N ASP A 167 -12.35 -3.97 -8.37
CA ASP A 167 -13.60 -4.54 -8.88
C ASP A 167 -14.51 -5.04 -7.75
N ARG A 168 -13.93 -5.67 -6.73
CA ARG A 168 -14.69 -6.14 -5.57
C ARG A 168 -15.24 -5.01 -4.70
N SER A 169 -14.55 -3.88 -4.61
CA SER A 169 -14.97 -2.74 -3.79
C SER A 169 -16.03 -1.89 -4.49
N PHE A 170 -15.98 -1.82 -5.82
CA PHE A 170 -16.83 -0.93 -6.61
C PHE A 170 -17.83 -1.64 -7.52
N GLY A 171 -17.80 -2.98 -7.57
CA GLY A 171 -18.75 -3.80 -8.33
C GLY A 171 -18.60 -3.68 -9.85
N THR A 172 -17.40 -3.35 -10.34
CA THR A 172 -17.04 -3.28 -11.77
C THR A 172 -16.56 -4.62 -12.29
#